data_AF-A0A9I9CHA7-F1
#
_entry.id   AF-A0A9I9CHA7-F1
#
_cell.length_a   1.000
_cell.length_b   1.000
_cell.length_c   1.000
_cell.angle_alpha   90.00
_cell.angle_beta   90.00
_cell.angle_gamma   90.00
#
_symmetry.space_group_name_H-M   'P 1'
#
loop_
_entity.id
_entity.type
_entity.pdbx_description
1 polymer ?
#
loop_
_entity_poly.entity_id
_entity_poly.type
_entity_poly.pdbx_seq_one_letter_code
_entity_poly.pdbx_strand_id
1 'polypeptide(L)'
;MVLSHLSRINTFLFTSPIHRNFSVFAKTNKPIITATAAPILTSTSLPVPKSTLTAAEPIPITEFSEYQEETQLPISPEKLFVPPETDISGGGGARILKGSNIVLGRYARDAQVSQADFVKSSVRTEDCPSDGLPEFALVGRSNVGKSSLLNSLVRRKKLALTSKKPGKTQCINHFRINDSWYLVDLPGYGYAAAPQELRTDWNKFTRDYFLNRSTLVSVFLLIDASIPAKPIDLEYASWLGQNQIPMTIIFTKCDKRKKKKNGGKRPEENVSDFQELISGFFQTTPPWIMTSSVTHQGRDEILLHMAQLRNYWLKH
;
A
#
# COMPACT_ATOMS: atom_id res chain seq x y z
N MET A 1 42.61 8.26 25.18
CA MET A 1 42.48 6.83 24.82
C MET A 1 41.43 6.24 25.75
N VAL A 2 40.17 6.15 25.34
CA VAL A 2 39.61 5.24 24.31
C VAL A 2 39.63 3.79 24.78
N LEU A 3 38.55 3.37 25.44
CA LEU A 3 37.69 2.29 24.95
C LEU A 3 36.30 2.40 25.60
N SER A 4 35.25 2.13 24.83
CA SER A 4 33.87 2.45 25.20
C SER A 4 33.09 1.22 25.66
N HIS A 5 32.60 1.23 26.90
CA HIS A 5 31.38 0.50 27.23
C HIS A 5 30.19 1.22 26.57
N LEU A 6 29.45 0.51 25.71
CA LEU A 6 28.04 0.79 25.47
C LEU A 6 27.35 -0.49 24.96
N SER A 7 26.52 -1.07 25.82
CA SER A 7 25.75 -2.27 25.53
C SER A 7 24.61 -1.97 24.58
N ARG A 8 24.39 -2.85 23.58
CA ARG A 8 23.18 -2.85 22.76
C ARG A 8 21.96 -3.01 23.66
N ILE A 9 21.03 -2.06 23.63
CA ILE A 9 19.68 -2.19 24.21
C ILE A 9 18.70 -2.41 23.06
N ASN A 10 17.69 -3.25 23.31
CA ASN A 10 17.01 -4.01 22.27
C ASN A 10 15.49 -3.91 22.43
N THR A 11 14.76 -4.08 21.32
CA THR A 11 13.40 -4.66 21.27
C THR A 11 12.25 -3.91 21.99
N PHE A 12 11.29 -3.38 21.21
CA PHE A 12 9.90 -3.26 21.68
C PHE A 12 9.36 -4.65 22.04
N LEU A 13 8.82 -4.81 23.24
CA LEU A 13 8.57 -6.12 23.88
C LEU A 13 7.64 -7.05 23.08
N PHE A 14 8.18 -8.19 22.65
CA PHE A 14 7.41 -9.36 22.19
C PHE A 14 7.98 -10.64 22.83
N THR A 15 7.26 -11.23 23.79
CA THR A 15 7.74 -12.39 24.57
C THR A 15 7.17 -13.73 24.10
N SER A 16 7.93 -14.40 23.24
CA SER A 16 7.99 -15.87 23.09
C SER A 16 6.77 -16.64 22.51
N PRO A 17 6.98 -17.85 21.97
CA PRO A 17 6.03 -18.47 21.03
C PRO A 17 5.14 -19.57 21.62
N ILE A 18 4.02 -19.85 20.95
CA ILE A 18 3.24 -21.08 21.12
C ILE A 18 3.06 -21.74 19.75
N HIS A 19 3.57 -22.96 19.60
CA HIS A 19 3.29 -23.80 18.42
C HIS A 19 1.82 -24.23 18.39
N ARG A 20 1.16 -24.07 17.24
CA ARG A 20 -0.02 -24.88 16.88
C ARG A 20 0.10 -25.38 15.44
N ASN A 21 0.41 -26.66 15.30
CA ASN A 21 0.33 -27.37 14.03
C ASN A 21 -1.13 -27.41 13.56
N PHE A 22 -1.39 -27.13 12.29
CA PHE A 22 -2.69 -27.40 11.67
C PHE A 22 -2.56 -28.46 10.58
N SER A 23 -3.16 -29.61 10.85
CA SER A 23 -3.23 -30.74 9.91
C SER A 23 -4.23 -30.44 8.80
N VAL A 24 -3.82 -30.59 7.54
CA VAL A 24 -4.72 -30.48 6.38
C VAL A 24 -5.55 -31.76 6.26
N PHE A 25 -6.86 -31.66 6.49
CA PHE A 25 -7.80 -32.74 6.14
C PHE A 25 -8.13 -32.70 4.65
N ALA A 26 -8.13 -33.87 4.01
CA ALA A 26 -8.38 -34.04 2.57
C ALA A 26 -9.67 -34.84 2.28
N LYS A 27 -10.35 -34.48 1.18
CA LYS A 27 -11.35 -35.25 0.37
C LYS A 27 -12.03 -34.30 -0.64
N THR A 28 -12.55 -34.65 -1.83
CA THR A 28 -12.09 -35.48 -2.99
C THR A 28 -13.17 -35.42 -4.09
N ASN A 29 -12.78 -35.36 -5.38
CA ASN A 29 -13.53 -35.74 -6.61
C ASN A 29 -14.86 -34.97 -6.97
N LYS A 30 -15.00 -34.22 -8.10
CA LYS A 30 -15.07 -34.58 -9.56
C LYS A 30 -16.32 -35.41 -9.98
N PRO A 31 -16.81 -35.35 -11.25
CA PRO A 31 -16.69 -34.32 -12.34
C PRO A 31 -17.96 -34.10 -13.26
N ILE A 32 -17.80 -33.36 -14.39
CA ILE A 32 -18.72 -33.15 -15.57
C ILE A 32 -20.12 -32.49 -15.28
N ILE A 33 -21.03 -32.09 -16.20
CA ILE A 33 -21.22 -32.21 -17.68
C ILE A 33 -21.12 -30.81 -18.40
N THR A 34 -21.89 -30.51 -19.46
CA THR A 34 -21.41 -30.01 -20.78
C THR A 34 -22.57 -29.52 -21.72
N ALA A 35 -22.25 -28.85 -22.86
CA ALA A 35 -23.11 -28.53 -24.05
C ALA A 35 -24.20 -27.42 -23.90
N THR A 36 -24.71 -26.68 -24.92
CA THR A 36 -24.29 -26.31 -26.32
C THR A 36 -25.10 -25.09 -26.85
N ALA A 37 -24.58 -24.41 -27.90
CA ALA A 37 -25.31 -23.66 -28.97
C ALA A 37 -25.97 -22.27 -28.70
N ALA A 38 -26.30 -21.60 -29.82
CA ALA A 38 -26.98 -20.29 -30.01
C ALA A 38 -28.08 -20.46 -31.12
N PRO A 39 -28.67 -19.47 -31.87
CA PRO A 39 -28.16 -18.13 -32.26
C PRO A 39 -29.21 -16.96 -32.48
N ILE A 40 -28.70 -15.79 -32.93
CA ILE A 40 -29.29 -14.74 -33.84
C ILE A 40 -30.71 -14.16 -33.60
N LEU A 41 -30.83 -12.82 -33.58
CA LEU A 41 -31.66 -12.02 -34.53
C LEU A 41 -31.44 -10.48 -34.44
N THR A 42 -31.41 -9.88 -35.63
CA THR A 42 -31.61 -8.47 -36.09
C THR A 42 -32.44 -7.53 -35.19
N SER A 43 -32.10 -6.26 -34.89
CA SER A 43 -31.75 -5.05 -35.70
C SER A 43 -32.92 -4.24 -36.28
N THR A 44 -33.11 -2.99 -35.83
CA THR A 44 -33.77 -1.84 -36.52
C THR A 44 -33.58 -0.53 -35.72
N SER A 45 -34.05 0.63 -36.19
CA SER A 45 -33.45 1.94 -35.83
C SER A 45 -34.36 3.18 -35.94
N LEU A 46 -33.89 4.31 -35.35
CA LEU A 46 -34.32 5.72 -35.54
C LEU A 46 -35.72 6.14 -35.01
N PRO A 47 -36.04 7.46 -34.90
CA PRO A 47 -35.22 8.68 -34.92
C PRO A 47 -35.39 9.60 -33.67
N VAL A 48 -34.72 10.76 -33.66
CA VAL A 48 -34.80 11.84 -32.65
C VAL A 48 -35.59 13.05 -33.18
N PRO A 49 -36.49 13.68 -32.41
CA PRO A 49 -37.01 15.01 -32.70
C PRO A 49 -36.13 16.14 -32.11
N LYS A 50 -36.03 17.27 -32.81
CA LYS A 50 -35.36 18.49 -32.32
C LYS A 50 -36.38 19.43 -31.65
N SER A 51 -35.97 20.17 -30.62
CA SER A 51 -36.74 21.32 -30.10
C SER A 51 -35.82 22.52 -29.86
N THR A 52 -35.99 23.51 -30.74
CA THR A 52 -35.81 24.97 -30.62
C THR A 52 -35.07 25.55 -29.41
N LEU A 53 -34.09 26.42 -29.69
CA LEU A 53 -33.51 27.34 -28.70
C LEU A 53 -34.50 28.45 -28.33
N THR A 54 -34.47 28.93 -27.10
CA THR A 54 -35.11 30.18 -26.69
C THR A 54 -34.22 30.86 -25.66
N ALA A 55 -33.97 32.16 -25.80
CA ALA A 55 -33.09 32.91 -24.91
C ALA A 55 -33.83 33.37 -23.66
N ALA A 56 -33.13 33.36 -22.52
CA ALA A 56 -33.56 33.97 -21.26
C ALA A 56 -32.33 34.58 -20.56
N GLU A 57 -32.50 35.75 -19.98
CA GLU A 57 -31.46 36.54 -19.32
C GLU A 57 -31.28 36.15 -17.83
N PRO A 58 -30.23 36.63 -17.12
CA PRO A 58 -29.58 35.82 -16.09
C PRO A 58 -30.30 35.78 -14.73
N ILE A 59 -30.19 34.62 -14.08
CA ILE A 59 -30.61 34.38 -12.70
C ILE A 59 -29.47 34.83 -11.74
N PRO A 60 -29.76 35.47 -10.60
CA PRO A 60 -28.73 35.98 -9.70
C PRO A 60 -27.82 34.89 -9.10
N ILE A 61 -26.54 35.23 -8.91
CA ILE A 61 -25.61 34.41 -8.14
C ILE A 61 -26.08 34.40 -6.68
N THR A 62 -26.50 33.23 -6.21
CA THR A 62 -26.81 32.99 -4.79
C THR A 62 -25.68 32.15 -4.21
N GLU A 63 -25.16 32.54 -3.05
CA GLU A 63 -24.00 31.90 -2.42
C GLU A 63 -24.36 30.49 -1.93
N PHE A 64 -23.78 29.46 -2.56
CA PHE A 64 -23.81 28.10 -2.03
C PHE A 64 -22.72 27.94 -0.96
N SER A 65 -23.07 28.31 0.27
CA SER A 65 -22.27 28.03 1.45
C SER A 65 -22.27 26.55 1.82
N GLU A 66 -21.20 26.14 2.50
CA GLU A 66 -21.08 24.93 3.33
C GLU A 66 -21.23 23.56 2.63
N TYR A 67 -20.07 22.94 2.39
CA TYR A 67 -19.95 21.51 2.10
C TYR A 67 -20.48 20.67 3.27
N GLN A 68 -21.32 19.68 2.99
CA GLN A 68 -21.80 18.74 3.99
C GLN A 68 -20.68 17.83 4.52
N GLU A 69 -20.73 17.49 5.81
CA GLU A 69 -19.77 16.60 6.45
C GLU A 69 -19.97 15.14 6.02
N GLU A 70 -19.17 14.65 5.07
CA GLU A 70 -19.14 13.22 4.71
C GLU A 70 -18.44 12.38 5.80
N THR A 71 -19.24 11.93 6.77
CA THR A 71 -19.10 10.75 7.65
C THR A 71 -17.70 10.09 7.67
N GLN A 72 -16.90 10.41 8.68
CA GLN A 72 -15.78 9.55 9.08
C GLN A 72 -16.30 8.40 9.95
N LEU A 73 -15.87 7.16 9.67
CA LEU A 73 -16.06 6.06 10.62
C LEU A 73 -15.15 6.31 11.85
N PRO A 74 -15.69 6.38 13.07
CA PRO A 74 -14.86 6.62 14.26
C PRO A 74 -14.00 5.39 14.56
N ILE A 75 -12.72 5.45 14.16
CA ILE A 75 -11.74 4.40 14.47
C ILE A 75 -11.46 4.43 15.97
N SER A 76 -11.73 3.31 16.66
CA SER A 76 -11.43 3.14 18.09
C SER A 76 -9.95 3.45 18.38
N PRO A 77 -9.59 4.16 19.47
CA PRO A 77 -8.20 4.56 19.73
C PRO A 77 -7.18 3.41 19.69
N GLU A 78 -7.57 2.23 20.18
CA GLU A 78 -6.79 0.98 20.15
C GLU A 78 -6.40 0.50 18.74
N LYS A 79 -7.09 0.97 17.70
CA LYS A 79 -6.83 0.64 16.29
C LYS A 79 -6.03 1.71 15.56
N LEU A 80 -5.73 2.83 16.22
CA LEU A 80 -4.89 3.89 15.67
C LEU A 80 -3.41 3.49 15.75
N PHE A 81 -2.66 3.75 14.67
CA PHE A 81 -1.21 3.76 14.73
C PHE A 81 -0.74 5.09 15.31
N VAL A 82 -0.18 5.03 16.51
CA VAL A 82 0.37 6.18 17.24
C VAL A 82 1.89 6.19 17.06
N PRO A 83 2.48 7.21 16.41
CA PRO A 83 3.93 7.34 16.32
C PRO A 83 4.55 7.58 17.70
N PRO A 84 5.81 7.17 17.94
CA PRO A 84 6.52 7.49 19.18
C PRO A 84 6.52 9.00 19.49
N GLU A 85 6.52 9.36 20.77
CA GLU A 85 6.50 10.76 21.24
C GLU A 85 5.30 11.59 20.72
N THR A 86 4.14 10.95 20.53
CA THR A 86 2.88 11.59 20.11
C THR A 86 1.83 11.52 21.23
N ASP A 87 1.59 12.64 21.90
CA ASP A 87 0.60 12.75 22.98
C ASP A 87 -0.83 12.86 22.41
N ILE A 88 -1.71 11.96 22.84
CA ILE A 88 -3.15 11.94 22.47
C ILE A 88 -4.05 12.43 23.62
N SER A 89 -3.50 12.50 24.84
CA SER A 89 -4.20 12.92 26.07
C SER A 89 -4.29 14.44 26.26
N GLY A 90 -3.51 15.23 25.52
CA GLY A 90 -3.60 16.69 25.52
C GLY A 90 -4.75 17.19 24.64
N GLY A 91 -5.53 18.17 25.10
CA GLY A 91 -6.76 18.64 24.44
C GLY A 91 -6.62 19.27 23.03
N GLY A 92 -5.42 19.30 22.45
CA GLY A 92 -5.23 19.60 21.03
C GLY A 92 -5.49 18.33 20.21
N GLY A 93 -6.71 18.18 19.70
CA GLY A 93 -7.21 16.93 19.09
C GLY A 93 -6.23 16.26 18.11
N ALA A 94 -5.91 14.99 18.38
CA ALA A 94 -4.93 14.21 17.63
C ALA A 94 -5.28 14.14 16.13
N ARG A 95 -4.41 14.70 15.27
CA ARG A 95 -4.67 14.83 13.84
C ARG A 95 -4.44 13.49 13.12
N ILE A 96 -5.52 12.79 12.79
CA ILE A 96 -5.46 11.53 12.01
C ILE A 96 -5.36 11.85 10.52
N LEU A 97 -4.53 11.09 9.78
CA LEU A 97 -4.43 11.19 8.32
C LEU A 97 -5.70 10.67 7.63
N LYS A 98 -6.22 11.39 6.63
CA LYS A 98 -7.48 11.04 5.95
C LYS A 98 -7.38 9.68 5.25
N GLY A 99 -8.34 8.79 5.49
CA GLY A 99 -8.35 7.45 4.90
C GLY A 99 -7.23 6.54 5.42
N SER A 100 -6.88 6.67 6.70
CA SER A 100 -5.84 5.90 7.40
C SER A 100 -6.26 5.61 8.84
N ASN A 101 -5.45 4.86 9.59
CA ASN A 101 -5.47 4.84 11.06
C ASN A 101 -4.29 5.62 11.70
N ILE A 102 -3.56 6.44 10.94
CA ILE A 102 -2.27 7.00 11.36
C ILE A 102 -2.45 8.37 12.01
N VAL A 103 -1.95 8.53 13.23
CA VAL A 103 -1.86 9.84 13.90
C VAL A 103 -0.63 10.61 13.40
N LEU A 104 -0.76 11.93 13.28
CA LEU A 104 0.35 12.86 13.02
C LEU A 104 0.96 13.34 14.34
N GLY A 105 2.21 12.92 14.58
CA GLY A 105 3.07 13.43 15.63
C GLY A 105 4.01 14.54 15.14
N ARG A 106 4.86 15.03 16.04
CA ARG A 106 5.79 16.17 15.82
C ARG A 106 6.81 16.00 14.68
N TYR A 107 6.97 14.78 14.17
CA TYR A 107 7.90 14.44 13.08
C TYR A 107 7.31 14.64 11.67
N ALA A 108 6.00 14.88 11.56
CA ALA A 108 5.28 15.09 10.31
C ALA A 108 5.58 16.45 9.64
N ARG A 109 6.80 16.61 9.12
CA ARG A 109 7.30 17.82 8.41
C ARG A 109 8.28 17.45 7.29
N ASP A 110 8.52 18.36 6.36
CA ASP A 110 9.52 18.15 5.27
C ASP A 110 9.15 16.98 4.32
N ALA A 111 7.85 16.93 3.96
CA ALA A 111 7.21 15.90 3.12
C ALA A 111 7.17 16.24 1.62
N GLN A 112 7.69 17.40 1.21
CA GLN A 112 7.71 17.81 -0.19
C GLN A 112 8.65 16.92 -1.02
N VAL A 113 8.29 16.64 -2.27
CA VAL A 113 9.19 16.03 -3.27
C VAL A 113 9.45 17.06 -4.36
N SER A 114 10.72 17.45 -4.52
CA SER A 114 11.21 18.36 -5.57
C SER A 114 11.99 17.61 -6.65
N GLN A 115 12.75 16.59 -6.26
CA GLN A 115 13.66 15.84 -7.12
C GLN A 115 13.54 14.34 -6.84
N ALA A 116 13.65 13.50 -7.88
CA ALA A 116 13.35 12.08 -7.80
C ALA A 116 13.99 11.30 -8.97
N ASP A 117 15.23 10.85 -8.81
CA ASP A 117 16.06 10.36 -9.90
C ASP A 117 16.40 8.87 -9.73
N PHE A 118 16.46 8.12 -10.84
CA PHE A 118 16.83 6.71 -10.84
C PHE A 118 18.34 6.55 -10.70
N VAL A 119 18.79 5.72 -9.74
CA VAL A 119 20.22 5.52 -9.44
C VAL A 119 20.73 4.19 -9.98
N LYS A 120 20.12 3.06 -9.60
CA LYS A 120 20.57 1.72 -10.01
C LYS A 120 19.45 0.68 -9.92
N SER A 121 19.51 -0.33 -10.80
CA SER A 121 18.85 -1.63 -10.65
C SER A 121 19.87 -2.66 -10.18
N SER A 122 19.64 -3.26 -9.01
CA SER A 122 20.55 -4.20 -8.33
C SER A 122 19.93 -5.61 -8.28
N VAL A 123 20.72 -6.65 -8.56
CA VAL A 123 20.24 -8.04 -8.54
C VAL A 123 20.40 -8.66 -7.16
N ARG A 124 21.44 -8.25 -6.42
CA ARG A 124 21.68 -8.66 -5.03
C ARG A 124 21.69 -7.46 -4.07
N THR A 125 21.61 -7.73 -2.78
CA THR A 125 21.56 -6.71 -1.72
C THR A 125 22.88 -5.93 -1.63
N GLU A 126 24.00 -6.61 -1.88
CA GLU A 126 25.36 -6.04 -1.86
C GLU A 126 25.62 -5.10 -3.04
N ASP A 127 24.87 -5.24 -4.14
CA ASP A 127 24.94 -4.35 -5.32
C ASP A 127 24.19 -3.02 -5.12
N CYS A 128 23.45 -2.86 -4.02
CA CYS A 128 22.62 -1.69 -3.72
C CYS A 128 23.49 -0.48 -3.26
N PRO A 129 22.97 0.77 -3.29
CA PRO A 129 23.67 1.93 -2.73
C PRO A 129 24.13 1.71 -1.28
N SER A 130 25.23 2.34 -0.88
CA SER A 130 25.84 2.19 0.46
C SER A 130 26.18 3.53 1.11
N ASP A 131 25.50 4.60 0.67
CA ASP A 131 25.62 5.99 1.14
C ASP A 131 24.90 6.26 2.48
N GLY A 132 24.21 5.26 3.04
CA GLY A 132 23.59 5.33 4.37
C GLY A 132 22.26 6.08 4.44
N LEU A 133 21.69 6.50 3.30
CA LEU A 133 20.44 7.27 3.28
C LEU A 133 19.22 6.40 3.65
N PRO A 134 18.17 6.96 4.29
CA PRO A 134 17.00 6.19 4.72
C PRO A 134 16.16 5.68 3.55
N GLU A 135 15.59 4.49 3.65
CA GLU A 135 14.94 3.79 2.54
C GLU A 135 13.49 3.37 2.84
N PHE A 136 12.60 3.58 1.87
CA PHE A 136 11.23 3.10 1.88
C PHE A 136 11.00 2.11 0.74
N ALA A 137 10.74 0.84 1.09
CA ALA A 137 10.67 -0.23 0.11
C ALA A 137 9.22 -0.52 -0.30
N LEU A 138 8.86 -0.23 -1.55
CA LEU A 138 7.57 -0.60 -2.13
C LEU A 138 7.60 -2.07 -2.54
N VAL A 139 6.65 -2.85 -2.02
CA VAL A 139 6.45 -4.26 -2.40
C VAL A 139 4.96 -4.56 -2.52
N GLY A 140 4.57 -5.59 -3.26
CA GLY A 140 3.16 -5.88 -3.53
C GLY A 140 3.00 -6.85 -4.70
N ARG A 141 1.80 -7.42 -4.87
CA ARG A 141 1.55 -8.39 -5.96
C ARG A 141 1.88 -7.81 -7.35
N SER A 142 2.27 -8.71 -8.25
CA SER A 142 2.26 -8.44 -9.69
C SER A 142 0.94 -7.76 -10.11
N ASN A 143 1.04 -6.60 -10.77
CA ASN A 143 -0.06 -5.71 -11.17
C ASN A 143 -0.90 -5.07 -10.02
N VAL A 144 -0.41 -5.02 -8.78
CA VAL A 144 -1.11 -4.32 -7.68
C VAL A 144 -1.22 -2.81 -7.90
N GLY A 145 -0.22 -2.17 -8.51
CA GLY A 145 -0.19 -0.70 -8.72
C GLY A 145 1.14 -0.03 -8.36
N LYS A 146 2.10 -0.79 -7.79
CA LYS A 146 3.42 -0.34 -7.32
C LYS A 146 4.09 0.78 -8.13
N SER A 147 4.41 0.55 -9.39
CA SER A 147 5.07 1.55 -10.25
C SER A 147 4.18 2.75 -10.61
N SER A 148 2.84 2.61 -10.53
CA SER A 148 1.90 3.72 -10.66
C SER A 148 1.83 4.58 -9.39
N LEU A 149 1.88 3.95 -8.21
CA LEU A 149 1.98 4.65 -6.93
C LEU A 149 3.30 5.44 -6.87
N LEU A 150 4.42 4.80 -7.19
CA LEU A 150 5.75 5.44 -7.25
C LEU A 150 5.73 6.71 -8.11
N ASN A 151 5.27 6.60 -9.37
CA ASN A 151 5.14 7.73 -10.28
C ASN A 151 4.17 8.83 -9.77
N SER A 152 3.14 8.48 -8.99
CA SER A 152 2.20 9.42 -8.38
C SER A 152 2.83 10.17 -7.19
N LEU A 153 3.57 9.47 -6.32
CA LEU A 153 4.29 10.09 -5.19
C LEU A 153 5.27 11.13 -5.70
N VAL A 154 6.12 10.79 -6.67
CA VAL A 154 7.15 11.70 -7.21
C VAL A 154 6.65 12.66 -8.30
N ARG A 155 5.35 12.60 -8.66
CA ARG A 155 4.71 13.36 -9.76
C ARG A 155 5.37 13.23 -11.16
N ARG A 156 6.28 12.27 -11.38
CA ARG A 156 6.95 12.02 -12.67
C ARG A 156 6.30 10.84 -13.41
N LYS A 157 5.68 11.09 -14.58
CA LYS A 157 4.84 10.11 -15.32
C LYS A 157 5.55 8.84 -15.83
N LYS A 158 6.88 8.79 -15.85
CA LYS A 158 7.68 7.70 -16.47
C LYS A 158 8.95 7.32 -15.68
N LEU A 159 9.08 7.70 -14.40
CA LEU A 159 10.30 7.40 -13.62
C LEU A 159 10.44 5.89 -13.40
N ALA A 160 9.37 5.23 -12.93
CA ALA A 160 9.25 3.78 -12.94
C ALA A 160 8.45 3.31 -14.16
N LEU A 161 8.93 2.24 -14.81
CA LEU A 161 8.30 1.66 -16.00
C LEU A 161 7.01 0.90 -15.63
N THR A 162 5.86 1.52 -15.84
CA THR A 162 4.56 0.84 -15.69
C THR A 162 4.29 -0.12 -16.85
N SER A 163 3.95 -1.38 -16.58
CA SER A 163 3.50 -2.35 -17.58
C SER A 163 2.28 -3.13 -17.12
N LYS A 164 1.47 -3.59 -18.08
CA LYS A 164 0.35 -4.53 -17.84
C LYS A 164 0.81 -5.99 -17.85
N LYS A 165 1.96 -6.30 -18.47
CA LYS A 165 2.58 -7.63 -18.45
C LYS A 165 3.38 -7.76 -17.14
N PRO A 166 2.99 -8.64 -16.20
CA PRO A 166 3.72 -8.81 -14.95
C PRO A 166 5.01 -9.64 -15.16
N GLY A 167 5.90 -9.63 -14.17
CA GLY A 167 7.20 -10.33 -14.22
C GLY A 167 8.39 -9.50 -14.75
N LYS A 168 8.21 -8.21 -15.06
CA LYS A 168 9.30 -7.34 -15.57
C LYS A 168 10.30 -6.86 -14.51
N THR A 169 9.88 -6.60 -13.27
CA THR A 169 10.79 -6.18 -12.19
C THR A 169 11.45 -7.40 -11.56
N GLN A 170 12.67 -7.73 -12.02
CA GLN A 170 13.51 -8.80 -11.46
C GLN A 170 14.64 -8.27 -10.56
N CYS A 171 14.88 -6.95 -10.59
CA CYS A 171 15.91 -6.26 -9.81
C CYS A 171 15.28 -5.33 -8.75
N ILE A 172 16.05 -5.02 -7.71
CA ILE A 172 15.78 -3.97 -6.72
C ILE A 172 16.13 -2.61 -7.35
N ASN A 173 15.17 -1.70 -7.53
CA ASN A 173 15.42 -0.42 -8.22
C ASN A 173 15.40 0.75 -7.23
N HIS A 174 16.50 1.49 -7.15
CA HIS A 174 16.65 2.61 -6.22
C HIS A 174 16.38 3.94 -6.93
N PHE A 175 15.46 4.73 -6.36
CA PHE A 175 15.15 6.09 -6.80
C PHE A 175 15.47 7.06 -5.65
N ARG A 176 16.46 7.94 -5.85
CA ARG A 176 16.91 8.92 -4.84
C ARG A 176 15.99 10.13 -4.89
N ILE A 177 15.45 10.52 -3.74
CA ILE A 177 14.45 11.58 -3.60
C ILE A 177 15.05 12.73 -2.80
N ASN A 178 14.97 13.95 -3.33
CA ASN A 178 15.57 15.18 -2.77
C ASN A 178 17.02 14.98 -2.27
N ASP A 179 17.81 14.15 -2.95
CA ASP A 179 19.17 13.69 -2.58
C ASP A 179 19.37 13.16 -1.15
N SER A 180 18.29 12.87 -0.41
CA SER A 180 18.31 12.67 1.06
C SER A 180 17.66 11.38 1.54
N TRP A 181 16.92 10.65 0.70
CA TRP A 181 16.34 9.34 1.02
C TRP A 181 16.02 8.55 -0.26
N TYR A 182 15.78 7.25 -0.16
CA TYR A 182 15.42 6.39 -1.29
C TYR A 182 13.98 5.88 -1.24
N LEU A 183 13.34 5.87 -2.41
CA LEU A 183 12.17 5.06 -2.70
C LEU A 183 12.63 3.83 -3.49
N VAL A 184 12.38 2.63 -2.99
CA VAL A 184 12.94 1.38 -3.55
C VAL A 184 11.83 0.50 -4.13
N ASP A 185 11.90 0.18 -5.42
CA ASP A 185 10.92 -0.65 -6.13
C ASP A 185 11.39 -2.11 -6.19
N LEU A 186 10.86 -2.95 -5.30
CA LEU A 186 11.17 -4.39 -5.21
C LEU A 186 10.39 -5.24 -6.23
N PRO A 187 10.77 -6.50 -6.48
CA PRO A 187 9.99 -7.42 -7.31
C PRO A 187 8.53 -7.59 -6.86
N GLY A 188 7.64 -7.83 -7.82
CA GLY A 188 6.21 -8.03 -7.55
C GLY A 188 5.84 -9.52 -7.45
N TYR A 189 5.36 -9.94 -6.28
CA TYR A 189 5.11 -11.36 -5.95
C TYR A 189 3.84 -11.96 -6.55
N GLY A 190 3.64 -13.27 -6.33
CA GLY A 190 2.44 -14.00 -6.78
C GLY A 190 2.30 -14.10 -8.30
N TYR A 191 3.42 -14.20 -9.02
CA TYR A 191 3.41 -14.24 -10.49
C TYR A 191 2.98 -15.62 -11.00
N ALA A 192 1.74 -15.71 -11.51
CA ALA A 192 1.14 -16.98 -11.93
C ALA A 192 1.89 -17.73 -13.06
N ALA A 193 2.69 -17.03 -13.87
CA ALA A 193 3.51 -17.64 -14.92
C ALA A 193 4.95 -18.00 -14.46
N ALA A 194 5.29 -17.80 -13.19
CA ALA A 194 6.50 -18.39 -12.61
C ALA A 194 6.35 -19.93 -12.47
N PRO A 195 7.45 -20.70 -12.48
CA PRO A 195 7.50 -22.09 -12.03
C PRO A 195 6.91 -22.28 -10.63
N GLN A 196 6.50 -23.51 -10.30
CA GLN A 196 5.74 -23.82 -9.08
C GLN A 196 6.47 -23.39 -7.79
N GLU A 197 7.79 -23.58 -7.72
CA GLU A 197 8.66 -23.11 -6.63
C GLU A 197 8.52 -21.59 -6.43
N LEU A 198 8.81 -20.82 -7.49
CA LEU A 198 8.77 -19.35 -7.53
C LEU A 198 7.37 -18.72 -7.38
N ARG A 199 6.31 -19.53 -7.25
CA ARG A 199 4.95 -19.02 -6.91
C ARG A 199 4.75 -18.79 -5.41
N THR A 200 5.54 -19.48 -4.58
CA THR A 200 5.55 -19.32 -3.12
C THR A 200 6.91 -18.88 -2.58
N ASP A 201 7.99 -19.09 -3.35
CA ASP A 201 9.30 -18.60 -2.96
C ASP A 201 9.43 -17.09 -3.20
N TRP A 202 9.19 -16.35 -2.14
CA TRP A 202 9.58 -14.97 -1.97
C TRP A 202 11.08 -14.84 -2.17
N ASN A 203 11.47 -14.42 -3.39
CA ASN A 203 12.83 -14.49 -3.91
C ASN A 203 13.89 -14.28 -2.82
N LYS A 204 14.87 -15.18 -2.72
CA LYS A 204 15.92 -15.16 -1.68
C LYS A 204 16.49 -13.75 -1.44
N PHE A 205 16.81 -13.00 -2.50
CA PHE A 205 17.35 -11.64 -2.41
C PHE A 205 16.37 -10.58 -1.86
N THR A 206 15.05 -10.79 -1.98
CA THR A 206 14.04 -9.89 -1.40
C THR A 206 13.87 -10.12 0.11
N ARG A 207 13.91 -11.38 0.56
CA ARG A 207 13.98 -11.70 2.00
C ARG A 207 15.29 -11.19 2.61
N ASP A 208 16.41 -11.48 1.95
CA ASP A 208 17.75 -11.05 2.34
C ASP A 208 17.86 -9.52 2.47
N TYR A 209 17.39 -8.76 1.47
CA TYR A 209 17.31 -7.31 1.55
C TYR A 209 16.54 -6.85 2.81
N PHE A 210 15.36 -7.38 3.10
CA PHE A 210 14.61 -6.95 4.29
C PHE A 210 15.26 -7.32 5.63
N LEU A 211 16.01 -8.42 5.69
CA LEU A 211 16.66 -8.88 6.92
C LEU A 211 18.00 -8.17 7.18
N ASN A 212 18.70 -7.75 6.12
CA ASN A 212 20.07 -7.23 6.20
C ASN A 212 20.22 -5.73 5.88
N ARG A 213 19.19 -5.04 5.38
CA ARG A 213 19.25 -3.62 5.00
C ARG A 213 18.99 -2.68 6.19
N SER A 214 20.06 -2.32 6.92
CA SER A 214 19.99 -1.43 8.10
C SER A 214 19.43 -0.02 7.84
N THR A 215 19.43 0.44 6.58
CA THR A 215 18.87 1.72 6.13
C THR A 215 17.36 1.68 5.86
N LEU A 216 16.72 0.51 5.94
CA LEU A 216 15.29 0.33 5.68
C LEU A 216 14.43 0.90 6.82
N VAL A 217 13.75 2.02 6.56
CA VAL A 217 12.85 2.68 7.51
C VAL A 217 11.49 1.97 7.58
N SER A 218 10.93 1.61 6.42
CA SER A 218 9.67 0.86 6.37
C SER A 218 9.41 0.20 5.01
N VAL A 219 8.77 -0.98 5.05
CA VAL A 219 8.22 -1.70 3.90
C VAL A 219 6.78 -1.26 3.66
N PHE A 220 6.52 -0.66 2.50
CA PHE A 220 5.18 -0.32 2.07
C PHE A 220 4.58 -1.49 1.30
N LEU A 221 3.72 -2.24 1.98
CA LEU A 221 3.05 -3.43 1.46
C LEU A 221 1.77 -3.02 0.73
N LEU A 222 1.80 -3.05 -0.60
CA LEU A 222 0.69 -2.66 -1.44
C LEU A 222 -0.32 -3.80 -1.62
N ILE A 223 -1.58 -3.50 -1.33
CA ILE A 223 -2.74 -4.38 -1.45
C ILE A 223 -3.72 -3.81 -2.50
N ASP A 224 -4.45 -4.64 -3.24
CA ASP A 224 -5.45 -4.21 -4.23
C ASP A 224 -6.84 -4.11 -3.59
N ALA A 225 -7.30 -2.90 -3.25
CA ALA A 225 -8.58 -2.67 -2.60
C ALA A 225 -9.79 -2.89 -3.54
N SER A 226 -9.57 -3.04 -4.84
CA SER A 226 -10.66 -3.27 -5.81
C SER A 226 -11.19 -4.71 -5.81
N ILE A 227 -10.56 -5.61 -5.04
CA ILE A 227 -10.87 -7.03 -4.91
C ILE A 227 -10.81 -7.50 -3.45
N PRO A 228 -11.48 -8.60 -3.08
CA PRO A 228 -11.29 -9.22 -1.76
C PRO A 228 -9.85 -9.71 -1.56
N ALA A 229 -9.42 -9.70 -0.29
CA ALA A 229 -8.12 -10.16 0.20
C ALA A 229 -7.66 -11.51 -0.39
N LYS A 230 -6.35 -11.76 -0.38
CA LYS A 230 -5.75 -13.03 -0.82
C LYS A 230 -4.87 -13.61 0.29
N PRO A 231 -4.81 -14.95 0.44
CA PRO A 231 -3.93 -15.60 1.41
C PRO A 231 -2.49 -15.12 1.31
N ILE A 232 -1.89 -15.13 0.11
CA ILE A 232 -0.53 -14.63 -0.16
C ILE A 232 -0.26 -13.18 0.27
N ASP A 233 -1.29 -12.33 0.37
CA ASP A 233 -1.14 -10.95 0.86
C ASP A 233 -1.09 -10.90 2.41
N LEU A 234 -1.87 -11.76 3.08
CA LEU A 234 -1.89 -11.91 4.54
C LEU A 234 -0.67 -12.69 5.05
N GLU A 235 -0.29 -13.77 4.35
CA GLU A 235 0.91 -14.57 4.58
C GLU A 235 2.17 -13.69 4.60
N TYR A 236 2.27 -12.72 3.68
CA TYR A 236 3.43 -11.85 3.61
C TYR A 236 3.44 -10.75 4.66
N ALA A 237 2.28 -10.16 4.95
CA ALA A 237 2.16 -9.24 6.07
C ALA A 237 2.57 -9.94 7.38
N SER A 238 2.06 -11.15 7.61
CA SER A 238 2.44 -12.01 8.74
C SER A 238 3.94 -12.32 8.75
N TRP A 239 4.56 -12.65 7.61
CA TRP A 239 6.03 -12.85 7.53
C TRP A 239 6.83 -11.59 7.88
N LEU A 240 6.43 -10.41 7.39
CA LEU A 240 7.06 -9.14 7.76
C LEU A 240 6.97 -8.89 9.27
N GLY A 241 5.78 -9.09 9.86
CA GLY A 241 5.55 -8.96 11.30
C GLY A 241 6.35 -9.94 12.15
N GLN A 242 6.40 -11.22 11.76
CA GLN A 242 7.16 -12.27 12.45
C GLN A 242 8.68 -11.99 12.47
N ASN A 243 9.20 -11.34 11.43
CA ASN A 243 10.62 -10.94 11.34
C ASN A 243 10.86 -9.51 11.87
N GLN A 244 9.88 -8.89 12.53
CA GLN A 244 9.93 -7.54 13.11
C GLN A 244 10.27 -6.42 12.10
N ILE A 245 10.00 -6.66 10.80
CA ILE A 245 10.29 -5.70 9.73
C ILE A 245 9.24 -4.58 9.77
N PRO A 246 9.62 -3.30 9.98
CA PRO A 246 8.66 -2.20 10.03
C PRO A 246 7.88 -2.07 8.73
N MET A 247 6.55 -2.03 8.77
CA MET A 247 5.73 -1.97 7.56
C MET A 247 4.54 -1.02 7.66
N THR A 248 4.05 -0.57 6.51
CA THR A 248 2.79 0.19 6.35
C THR A 248 1.99 -0.42 5.19
N ILE A 249 0.69 -0.66 5.38
CA ILE A 249 -0.18 -1.30 4.39
C ILE A 249 -0.79 -0.22 3.48
N ILE A 250 -0.46 -0.26 2.20
CA ILE A 250 -0.97 0.70 1.22
C ILE A 250 -2.08 0.06 0.40
N PHE A 251 -3.32 0.41 0.72
CA PHE A 251 -4.49 -0.02 -0.05
C PHE A 251 -4.56 0.79 -1.34
N THR A 252 -4.44 0.12 -2.48
CA THR A 252 -4.35 0.73 -3.81
C THR A 252 -5.60 0.52 -4.65
N LYS A 253 -5.79 1.37 -5.65
CA LYS A 253 -6.93 1.35 -6.58
C LYS A 253 -8.28 1.65 -5.91
N CYS A 254 -8.31 2.52 -4.89
CA CYS A 254 -9.55 2.95 -4.23
C CYS A 254 -10.51 3.73 -5.18
N ASP A 255 -10.08 4.08 -6.40
CA ASP A 255 -10.94 4.53 -7.49
C ASP A 255 -11.75 3.40 -8.18
N LYS A 256 -11.53 2.12 -7.84
CA LYS A 256 -12.03 0.98 -8.62
C LYS A 256 -12.86 0.00 -7.79
N ARG A 257 -14.09 -0.23 -8.26
CA ARG A 257 -14.98 -1.28 -7.78
C ARG A 257 -15.06 -2.40 -8.82
N LYS A 258 -14.83 -3.66 -8.43
CA LYS A 258 -14.96 -4.80 -9.38
C LYS A 258 -16.41 -4.90 -9.88
N LYS A 259 -16.62 -4.72 -11.19
CA LYS A 259 -17.93 -4.93 -11.83
C LYS A 259 -18.36 -6.40 -11.67
N LYS A 260 -19.51 -6.62 -11.04
CA LYS A 260 -20.30 -7.87 -10.97
C LYS A 260 -21.76 -7.51 -11.27
N LYS A 261 -22.61 -8.51 -11.58
CA LYS A 261 -24.04 -8.32 -11.85
C LYS A 261 -24.79 -7.53 -10.75
N ASN A 262 -24.39 -7.71 -9.48
CA ASN A 262 -25.00 -7.06 -8.31
C ASN A 262 -24.07 -5.97 -7.71
N GLY A 263 -23.04 -5.55 -8.45
CA GLY A 263 -21.88 -4.82 -7.89
C GLY A 263 -20.90 -5.73 -7.13
N GLY A 264 -19.63 -5.34 -7.08
CA GLY A 264 -18.66 -5.90 -6.12
C GLY A 264 -18.75 -5.18 -4.77
N LYS A 265 -18.02 -5.66 -3.76
CA LYS A 265 -17.69 -4.83 -2.59
C LYS A 265 -16.97 -3.54 -3.04
N ARG A 266 -17.30 -2.41 -2.43
CA ARG A 266 -16.56 -1.15 -2.55
C ARG A 266 -15.14 -1.31 -1.96
N PRO A 267 -14.17 -0.44 -2.28
CA PRO A 267 -12.84 -0.49 -1.69
C PRO A 267 -12.85 -0.45 -0.17
N GLU A 268 -13.70 0.39 0.43
CA GLU A 268 -13.83 0.54 1.89
C GLU A 268 -14.24 -0.78 2.56
N GLU A 269 -15.16 -1.52 1.94
CA GLU A 269 -15.58 -2.84 2.42
C GLU A 269 -14.45 -3.87 2.31
N ASN A 270 -13.70 -3.91 1.20
CA ASN A 270 -12.55 -4.84 1.06
C ASN A 270 -11.38 -4.48 1.99
N VAL A 271 -11.24 -3.19 2.34
CA VAL A 271 -10.27 -2.68 3.32
C VAL A 271 -10.66 -3.13 4.73
N SER A 272 -11.94 -3.00 5.11
CA SER A 272 -12.46 -3.51 6.38
C SER A 272 -12.28 -5.04 6.49
N ASP A 273 -12.63 -5.80 5.45
CA ASP A 273 -12.41 -7.26 5.39
C ASP A 273 -10.93 -7.60 5.63
N PHE A 274 -10.01 -6.86 5.02
CA PHE A 274 -8.57 -7.11 5.17
C PHE A 274 -8.08 -6.76 6.58
N GLN A 275 -8.59 -5.67 7.18
CA GLN A 275 -8.24 -5.25 8.55
C GLN A 275 -8.72 -6.25 9.60
N GLU A 276 -9.93 -6.80 9.44
CA GLU A 276 -10.44 -7.86 10.30
C GLU A 276 -9.57 -9.12 10.17
N LEU A 277 -9.32 -9.59 8.94
CA LEU A 277 -8.49 -10.77 8.68
C LEU A 277 -7.05 -10.63 9.19
N ILE A 278 -6.42 -9.46 9.04
CA ILE A 278 -5.03 -9.26 9.49
C ILE A 278 -4.93 -9.07 11.01
N SER A 279 -5.99 -8.59 11.69
CA SER A 279 -5.97 -8.39 13.15
C SER A 279 -5.67 -9.67 13.93
N GLY A 280 -6.07 -10.84 13.41
CA GLY A 280 -5.74 -12.15 14.00
C GLY A 280 -4.25 -12.54 13.96
N PHE A 281 -3.39 -11.76 13.27
CA PHE A 281 -1.96 -12.01 13.14
C PHE A 281 -1.09 -10.99 13.91
N PHE A 282 -1.67 -9.93 14.51
CA PHE A 282 -0.93 -8.82 15.10
C PHE A 282 -1.54 -8.37 16.44
N GLN A 283 -0.68 -8.07 17.43
CA GLN A 283 -1.12 -7.49 18.71
C GLN A 283 -1.61 -6.03 18.56
N THR A 284 -1.14 -5.32 17.53
CA THR A 284 -1.54 -3.94 17.22
C THR A 284 -1.73 -3.83 15.71
N THR A 285 -2.84 -3.23 15.27
CA THR A 285 -3.15 -3.09 13.84
C THR A 285 -2.04 -2.30 13.13
N PRO A 286 -1.39 -2.85 12.08
CA PRO A 286 -0.36 -2.12 11.35
C PRO A 286 -0.88 -0.78 10.78
N PRO A 287 -0.02 0.24 10.62
CA PRO A 287 -0.41 1.48 9.96
C PRO A 287 -0.87 1.20 8.53
N TRP A 288 -1.95 1.84 8.08
CA TRP A 288 -2.49 1.66 6.73
C TRP A 288 -3.02 2.97 6.12
N ILE A 289 -2.97 3.08 4.79
CA ILE A 289 -3.47 4.26 4.03
C ILE A 289 -4.22 3.79 2.77
N MET A 290 -5.38 4.39 2.50
CA MET A 290 -6.17 4.21 1.26
C MET A 290 -5.71 5.17 0.15
N THR A 291 -5.50 4.64 -1.05
CA THR A 291 -4.88 5.39 -2.16
C THR A 291 -5.48 5.13 -3.54
N SER A 292 -5.33 6.14 -4.40
CA SER A 292 -5.46 5.97 -5.85
C SER A 292 -4.40 6.77 -6.60
N SER A 293 -3.67 6.10 -7.50
CA SER A 293 -2.78 6.76 -8.46
C SER A 293 -3.53 7.44 -9.62
N VAL A 294 -4.86 7.43 -9.62
CA VAL A 294 -5.73 8.04 -10.64
C VAL A 294 -6.35 9.34 -10.12
N THR A 295 -6.88 9.34 -8.89
CA THR A 295 -7.43 10.54 -8.24
C THR A 295 -6.44 11.27 -7.33
N HIS A 296 -5.23 10.71 -7.16
CA HIS A 296 -4.18 11.15 -6.23
C HIS A 296 -4.55 11.10 -4.73
N GLN A 297 -5.69 10.49 -4.37
CA GLN A 297 -6.04 10.14 -2.99
C GLN A 297 -4.90 9.41 -2.28
N GLY A 298 -4.62 9.78 -1.03
CA GLY A 298 -3.63 9.12 -0.17
C GLY A 298 -2.17 9.46 -0.52
N ARG A 299 -1.91 10.29 -1.54
CA ARG A 299 -0.55 10.66 -1.95
C ARG A 299 0.15 11.48 -0.86
N ASP A 300 -0.52 12.51 -0.38
CA ASP A 300 0.10 13.53 0.46
C ASP A 300 0.12 13.04 1.93
N GLU A 301 -0.86 12.21 2.28
CA GLU A 301 -0.91 11.39 3.49
C GLU A 301 0.26 10.39 3.55
N ILE A 302 0.57 9.67 2.45
CA ILE A 302 1.78 8.83 2.38
C ILE A 302 3.03 9.68 2.59
N LEU A 303 3.19 10.79 1.85
CA LEU A 303 4.42 11.59 1.94
C LEU A 303 4.63 12.16 3.34
N LEU A 304 3.55 12.53 4.04
CA LEU A 304 3.61 13.03 5.41
C LEU A 304 3.94 11.93 6.43
N HIS A 305 3.43 10.71 6.22
CA HIS A 305 3.82 9.53 7.02
C HIS A 305 5.26 9.07 6.76
N MET A 306 5.72 9.07 5.50
CA MET A 306 7.12 8.81 5.14
C MET A 306 8.06 9.81 5.81
N ALA A 307 7.70 11.10 5.75
CA ALA A 307 8.47 12.15 6.41
C ALA A 307 8.49 11.98 7.94
N GLN A 308 7.36 11.65 8.56
CA GLN A 308 7.27 11.30 9.98
C GLN A 308 8.19 10.15 10.38
N LEU A 309 8.15 9.02 9.67
CA LEU A 309 9.01 7.87 9.93
C LEU A 309 10.49 8.20 9.70
N ARG A 310 10.82 8.87 8.58
CA ARG A 310 12.19 9.29 8.23
C ARG A 310 12.78 10.24 9.27
N ASN A 311 12.02 11.24 9.70
CA ASN A 311 12.51 12.26 10.63
C ASN A 311 12.64 11.71 12.07
N TYR A 312 11.89 10.65 12.41
CA TYR A 312 12.12 9.89 13.65
C TYR A 312 13.38 9.02 13.54
N TRP A 313 13.54 8.27 12.45
CA TRP A 313 14.73 7.43 12.18
C TRP A 313 16.03 8.26 12.13
N LEU A 314 16.00 9.47 11.55
CA LEU A 314 17.16 10.37 11.52
C LEU A 314 17.53 10.98 12.90
N LYS A 315 16.78 10.70 13.97
CA LYS A 315 17.02 11.16 15.34
C LYS A 315 17.51 10.04 16.29
N HIS A 316 17.37 8.77 15.90
CA HIS A 316 17.44 7.62 16.81
C HIS A 316 18.21 6.43 16.25
#